data_AF-A0A6G1BQV2-F1
#
_entry.id   AF-A0A6G1BQV2-F1
#
_cell.length_a   1.000
_cell.length_b   1.000
_cell.length_c   1.000
_cell.angle_alpha   90.00
_cell.angle_beta   90.00
_cell.angle_gamma   90.00
#
_symmetry.space_group_name_H-M   'P 1'
#
loop_
_entity.id
_entity.type
_entity.pdbx_description
1 polymer ?
#
loop_
_entity_poly.entity_id
_entity_poly.type
_entity_poly.pdbx_seq_one_letter_code
_entity_poly.pdbx_strand_id
1 'polypeptide(L)'
;MDAALAASSCEAVADAIRDIYSGGTENLNFEWLYRRAYNLVIGRHGELLYSEVETAMAAEVEGLRRSLGAVADGDAFLQELLSKWRRHTQAVSAIRDMVMYMERTFVVINRKVSVQELGVKLWRDGVVCSGDVLPRLVEAVRRDRRPPSPAN
;
A
#
# COMPACT_ATOMS: atom_id res chain seq x y z
N MET A 1 26.18 7.08 -9.00
CA MET A 1 25.28 8.14 -8.53
C MET A 1 25.81 8.63 -7.20
N ASP A 2 25.86 9.95 -6.99
CA ASP A 2 26.25 10.51 -5.69
C ASP A 2 25.19 10.16 -4.62
N ALA A 3 25.61 9.97 -3.38
CA ALA A 3 24.75 9.57 -2.26
C ALA A 3 23.63 10.58 -1.98
N ALA A 4 23.92 11.88 -2.13
CA ALA A 4 22.93 12.94 -1.95
C ALA A 4 21.80 12.86 -3.00
N LEU A 5 22.14 12.56 -4.26
CA LEU A 5 21.15 12.37 -5.32
C LEU A 5 20.34 11.09 -5.13
N ALA A 6 20.93 10.06 -4.51
CA ALA A 6 20.24 8.84 -4.12
C ALA A 6 19.14 9.12 -3.08
N ALA A 7 19.51 9.82 -2.01
CA ALA A 7 18.59 10.18 -0.94
C ALA A 7 17.41 11.01 -1.46
N SER A 8 17.69 12.08 -2.22
CA SER A 8 16.64 12.92 -2.82
C SER A 8 15.72 12.14 -3.78
N SER A 9 16.26 11.13 -4.48
CA SER A 9 15.44 10.30 -5.37
C SER A 9 14.56 9.32 -4.61
N CYS A 10 15.03 8.81 -3.47
CA CYS A 10 14.21 7.96 -2.59
C CYS A 10 13.10 8.77 -1.92
N GLU A 11 13.42 9.97 -1.44
CA GLU A 11 12.44 10.91 -0.87
C GLU A 11 11.31 11.21 -1.87
N ALA A 12 11.67 11.51 -3.12
CA ALA A 12 10.68 11.73 -4.17
C ALA A 12 9.79 10.50 -4.45
N VAL A 13 10.33 9.28 -4.31
CA VAL A 13 9.54 8.04 -4.43
C VAL A 13 8.61 7.86 -3.23
N ALA A 14 9.10 8.10 -2.02
CA ALA A 14 8.28 8.02 -0.80
C ALA A 14 7.14 9.04 -0.80
N ASP A 15 7.40 10.27 -1.24
CA ASP A 15 6.38 11.30 -1.40
C ASP A 15 5.36 10.93 -2.48
N ALA A 16 5.81 10.39 -3.61
CA ALA A 16 4.90 9.90 -4.64
C ALA A 16 4.02 8.74 -4.13
N ILE A 17 4.53 7.85 -3.28
CA ILE A 17 3.72 6.79 -2.65
C ILE A 17 2.61 7.42 -1.81
N ARG A 18 2.92 8.43 -1.00
CA ARG A 18 1.90 9.15 -0.20
C ARG A 18 0.84 9.80 -1.10
N ASP A 19 1.25 10.43 -2.19
CA ASP A 19 0.34 11.05 -3.14
C ASP A 19 -0.53 10.03 -3.89
N ILE A 20 0.02 8.86 -4.21
CA ILE A 20 -0.74 7.74 -4.78
C ILE A 20 -1.84 7.28 -3.81
N TYR A 21 -1.50 7.12 -2.52
CA TYR A 21 -2.48 6.71 -1.50
C TYR A 21 -3.52 7.78 -1.19
N SER A 22 -3.19 9.07 -1.33
CA SER A 22 -4.16 10.17 -1.17
C SER A 22 -5.13 10.30 -2.36
N GLY A 23 -4.85 9.62 -3.47
CA GLY A 23 -5.62 9.71 -4.72
C GLY A 23 -5.16 10.83 -5.66
N GLY A 24 -4.05 11.51 -5.34
CA GLY A 24 -3.47 12.61 -6.11
C GLY A 24 -2.65 12.19 -7.32
N THR A 25 -2.99 11.07 -7.98
CA THR A 25 -2.17 10.50 -9.06
C THR A 25 -2.13 11.34 -10.34
N GLU A 26 -3.11 12.22 -10.54
CA GLU A 26 -3.23 13.04 -11.76
C GLU A 26 -2.08 14.05 -11.93
N ASN A 27 -1.47 14.48 -10.82
CA ASN A 27 -0.36 15.45 -10.83
C ASN A 27 1.01 14.78 -10.81
N LEU A 28 1.08 13.45 -10.75
CA LEU A 28 2.34 12.73 -10.68
C LEU A 28 2.95 12.54 -12.06
N ASN A 29 4.23 12.92 -12.19
CA ASN A 29 5.00 12.61 -13.39
C ASN A 29 5.60 11.20 -13.28
N PHE A 30 4.84 10.19 -13.70
CA PHE A 30 5.26 8.78 -13.67
C PHE A 30 6.54 8.50 -14.46
N GLU A 31 6.76 9.18 -15.59
CA GLU A 31 8.00 9.00 -16.38
C GLU A 31 9.23 9.47 -15.59
N TRP A 32 9.13 10.64 -14.97
CA TRP A 32 10.20 11.18 -14.15
C TRP A 32 10.46 10.33 -12.91
N LEU A 33 9.40 9.89 -12.20
CA LEU A 33 9.52 8.99 -11.06
C LEU A 33 10.16 7.65 -11.44
N TYR A 34 9.69 7.05 -12.53
CA TYR A 34 10.27 5.83 -13.08
C TYR A 34 11.76 6.02 -13.40
N ARG A 35 12.14 7.13 -14.02
CA ARG A 35 13.55 7.42 -14.35
C ARG A 35 14.42 7.57 -13.10
N ARG A 36 13.89 8.14 -12.02
CA ARG A 36 14.60 8.21 -10.73
C ARG A 36 14.78 6.83 -10.11
N ALA A 37 13.71 6.03 -10.04
CA ALA A 37 13.77 4.65 -9.55
C ALA A 37 14.74 3.79 -10.37
N TYR A 38 14.72 3.92 -11.70
CA TYR A 38 15.64 3.26 -12.62
C TYR A 38 17.10 3.62 -12.34
N ASN A 39 17.40 4.92 -12.21
CA ASN A 39 18.76 5.41 -11.93
C ASN A 39 19.28 4.92 -10.56
N LEU A 40 18.40 4.79 -9.55
CA LEU A 40 18.75 4.22 -8.25
C LEU A 40 19.22 2.77 -8.38
N VAL A 41 18.46 1.93 -9.10
CA VAL A 41 18.80 0.51 -9.28
C VAL A 41 20.12 0.34 -10.05
N ILE A 42 20.30 1.08 -11.16
CA ILE A 42 21.56 1.05 -11.93
C ILE A 42 22.74 1.60 -11.12
N GLY A 43 22.48 2.61 -10.30
CA GLY A 43 23.45 3.16 -9.36
C GLY A 43 23.82 2.22 -8.22
N ARG A 44 23.35 0.96 -8.20
CA ARG A 44 23.53 -0.02 -7.12
C ARG A 44 22.87 0.36 -5.78
N HIS A 45 21.84 1.20 -5.83
CA HIS A 45 21.03 1.61 -4.66
C HIS A 45 19.66 0.90 -4.65
N GLY A 46 19.57 -0.31 -5.22
CA GLY A 46 18.30 -1.05 -5.29
C GLY A 46 17.77 -1.49 -3.92
N GLU A 47 18.66 -1.84 -2.97
CA GLU A 47 18.27 -2.20 -1.61
C GLU A 47 17.68 -1.00 -0.87
N LEU A 48 18.30 0.18 -1.03
CA LEU A 48 17.80 1.43 -0.46
C LEU A 48 16.39 1.74 -0.99
N LEU A 49 16.22 1.72 -2.32
CA LEU A 49 14.91 1.96 -2.94
C LEU A 49 13.85 0.95 -2.46
N TYR A 50 14.19 -0.33 -2.36
CA TYR A 50 13.27 -1.37 -1.90
C TYR A 50 12.82 -1.10 -0.46
N SER A 51 13.77 -0.83 0.45
CA SER A 51 13.49 -0.53 1.86
C SER A 51 12.62 0.71 2.03
N GLU A 52 12.84 1.73 1.21
CA GLU A 52 12.06 2.97 1.22
C GLU A 52 10.62 2.74 0.73
N VAL A 53 10.44 1.97 -0.34
CA VAL A 53 9.10 1.57 -0.82
C VAL A 53 8.37 0.76 0.25
N GLU A 54 9.05 -0.20 0.88
CA GLU A 54 8.47 -1.02 1.96
C GLU A 54 8.03 -0.16 3.15
N THR A 55 8.90 0.74 3.60
CA THR A 55 8.62 1.64 4.75
C THR A 55 7.47 2.60 4.44
N ALA A 56 7.47 3.22 3.26
CA ALA A 56 6.43 4.14 2.83
C ALA A 56 5.06 3.43 2.72
N MET A 57 5.01 2.26 2.08
CA MET A 57 3.78 1.47 1.98
C MET A 57 3.26 1.04 3.37
N ALA A 58 4.14 0.62 4.27
CA ALA A 58 3.75 0.25 5.63
C ALA A 58 3.14 1.43 6.41
N ALA A 59 3.71 2.64 6.26
CA ALA A 59 3.18 3.85 6.89
C ALA A 59 1.78 4.21 6.38
N GLU A 60 1.54 4.08 5.07
CA GLU A 60 0.23 4.32 4.47
C GLU A 60 -0.82 3.31 4.93
N VAL A 61 -0.45 2.02 5.01
CA VAL A 61 -1.34 0.96 5.53
C VAL A 61 -1.72 1.23 6.99
N GLU A 62 -0.76 1.65 7.83
CA GLU A 62 -1.04 2.05 9.21
C GLU A 62 -1.95 3.29 9.28
N GLY A 63 -1.80 4.24 8.34
CA GLY A 63 -2.73 5.36 8.18
C GLY A 63 -4.16 4.90 7.86
N LEU A 64 -4.30 3.98 6.92
CA LEU A 64 -5.59 3.37 6.56
C LEU A 64 -6.21 2.66 7.77
N ARG A 65 -5.43 1.88 8.52
CA ARG A 65 -5.87 1.20 9.75
C ARG A 65 -6.38 2.20 10.80
N ARG A 66 -5.58 3.22 11.12
CA ARG A 66 -5.98 4.26 12.10
C ARG A 66 -7.30 4.92 11.73
N SER A 67 -7.50 5.21 10.44
CA SER A 67 -8.76 5.79 9.98
C SER A 67 -9.96 4.81 10.03
N LEU A 68 -9.75 3.49 10.02
CA LEU A 68 -10.82 2.49 10.27
C LEU A 68 -11.24 2.43 11.73
N GLY A 69 -10.33 2.72 12.66
CA GLY A 69 -10.62 2.73 14.10
C GLY A 69 -11.70 3.73 14.50
N ALA A 70 -11.88 4.82 13.74
CA ALA A 70 -12.88 5.85 13.99
C ALA A 70 -14.27 5.55 13.41
N VAL A 71 -14.41 4.50 12.59
CA VAL A 71 -15.68 4.18 11.91
C VAL A 71 -16.59 3.39 12.84
N ALA A 72 -17.90 3.64 12.78
CA ALA A 72 -18.90 2.89 13.54
C ALA A 72 -19.01 1.43 13.06
N ASP A 73 -19.37 0.53 13.97
CA ASP A 73 -19.54 -0.90 13.68
C ASP A 73 -20.71 -1.22 12.74
N GLY A 74 -20.66 -2.41 12.13
CA GLY A 74 -21.70 -2.91 11.22
C GLY A 74 -21.41 -2.58 9.75
N ASP A 75 -22.43 -2.24 8.99
CA ASP A 75 -22.34 -2.13 7.53
C ASP A 75 -21.44 -0.98 7.07
N ALA A 76 -21.45 0.14 7.81
CA ALA A 76 -20.56 1.28 7.55
C ALA A 76 -19.07 0.88 7.65
N PHE A 77 -18.73 0.02 8.62
CA PHE A 77 -17.38 -0.52 8.76
C PHE A 77 -17.00 -1.40 7.57
N LEU A 78 -17.88 -2.29 7.12
CA LEU A 78 -17.61 -3.17 5.97
C LEU A 78 -17.42 -2.37 4.68
N GLN A 79 -18.27 -1.36 4.44
CA GLN A 79 -18.16 -0.48 3.29
C GLN A 79 -16.85 0.30 3.30
N GLU A 80 -16.46 0.86 4.45
CA GLU A 80 -15.20 1.58 4.55
C GLU A 80 -13.99 0.65 4.39
N LEU A 81 -14.01 -0.54 5.01
CA LEU A 81 -12.94 -1.53 4.88
C LEU A 81 -12.73 -1.91 3.41
N LEU A 82 -13.81 -2.17 2.68
CA LEU A 82 -13.76 -2.49 1.26
C LEU A 82 -13.25 -1.30 0.43
N SER A 83 -13.69 -0.09 0.74
CA SER A 83 -13.22 1.15 0.09
C SER A 83 -11.70 1.32 0.26
N LYS A 84 -11.20 1.16 1.49
CA LYS A 84 -9.76 1.24 1.78
C LYS A 84 -8.97 0.11 1.13
N TRP A 85 -9.50 -1.11 1.08
CA TRP A 85 -8.86 -2.22 0.36
C TRP A 85 -8.73 -1.91 -1.13
N ARG A 86 -9.79 -1.40 -1.77
CA ARG A 86 -9.75 -1.01 -3.19
C ARG A 86 -8.69 0.06 -3.43
N ARG A 87 -8.67 1.12 -2.61
CA ARG A 87 -7.65 2.17 -2.67
C ARG A 87 -6.24 1.60 -2.52
N HIS A 88 -6.02 0.72 -1.54
CA HIS A 88 -4.75 0.04 -1.34
C HIS A 88 -4.32 -0.77 -2.56
N THR A 89 -5.21 -1.58 -3.13
CA THR A 89 -4.88 -2.39 -4.33
C THR A 89 -4.55 -1.54 -5.56
N GLN A 90 -5.27 -0.43 -5.75
CA GLN A 90 -4.98 0.53 -6.82
C GLN A 90 -3.62 1.20 -6.62
N ALA A 91 -3.32 1.62 -5.38
CA ALA A 91 -2.04 2.21 -5.02
C ALA A 91 -0.88 1.24 -5.25
N VAL A 92 -1.01 -0.01 -4.80
CA VAL A 92 0.00 -1.08 -5.03
C VAL A 92 0.29 -1.27 -6.52
N SER A 93 -0.75 -1.24 -7.37
CA SER A 93 -0.57 -1.34 -8.82
C SER A 93 0.22 -0.16 -9.38
N ALA A 94 -0.14 1.08 -9.00
CA ALA A 94 0.54 2.29 -9.46
C ALA A 94 2.00 2.34 -8.99
N ILE A 95 2.27 1.92 -7.75
CA ILE A 95 3.62 1.83 -7.20
C ILE A 95 4.44 0.80 -7.99
N ARG A 96 3.88 -0.37 -8.27
CA ARG A 96 4.54 -1.41 -9.08
C ARG A 96 4.91 -0.90 -10.47
N ASP A 97 4.04 -0.10 -11.11
CA ASP A 97 4.33 0.51 -12.41
C ASP A 97 5.45 1.56 -12.29
N MET A 98 5.43 2.38 -11.23
CA MET A 98 6.48 3.37 -10.94
C MET A 98 7.85 2.73 -10.71
N VAL A 99 7.93 1.61 -9.98
CA VAL A 99 9.19 0.90 -9.69
C VAL A 99 9.41 -0.34 -10.58
N MET A 100 8.77 -0.39 -11.75
CA MET A 100 8.75 -1.57 -12.64
C MET A 100 10.14 -2.15 -12.93
N TYR A 101 11.16 -1.31 -13.10
CA TYR A 101 12.51 -1.80 -13.36
C TYR A 101 13.13 -2.51 -12.16
N MET A 102 12.93 -1.99 -10.94
CA MET A 102 13.37 -2.62 -9.70
C MET A 102 12.69 -4.00 -9.54
N GLU A 103 11.38 -4.05 -9.79
CA GLU A 103 10.57 -5.28 -9.72
C GLU A 103 11.10 -6.37 -10.68
N ARG A 104 11.44 -6.01 -11.92
CA ARG A 104 11.89 -6.96 -12.95
C ARG A 104 13.35 -7.37 -12.82
N THR A 105 14.17 -6.60 -12.12
CA THR A 105 15.61 -6.82 -12.02
C THR A 105 16.04 -7.09 -10.59
N PHE A 106 16.13 -6.05 -9.77
CA PHE A 106 16.64 -6.11 -8.40
C PHE A 106 15.88 -7.13 -7.53
N VAL A 107 14.54 -7.10 -7.55
CA VAL A 107 13.71 -8.01 -6.76
C VAL A 107 13.95 -9.47 -7.15
N VAL A 108 14.00 -9.76 -8.45
CA VAL A 108 14.26 -11.11 -8.98
C VAL A 108 15.68 -11.59 -8.63
N ILE A 109 16.69 -10.76 -8.90
CA ILE A 109 18.11 -11.09 -8.67
C ILE A 109 18.37 -11.37 -7.18
N ASN A 110 17.81 -10.55 -6.29
CA ASN A 110 18.04 -10.64 -4.86
C ASN A 110 16.99 -11.50 -4.12
N ARG A 111 16.07 -12.14 -4.87
CA ARG A 111 15.00 -12.99 -4.33
C ARG A 111 14.16 -12.29 -3.25
N LYS A 112 13.88 -11.00 -3.45
CA LYS A 112 13.03 -10.20 -2.56
C LYS A 112 11.56 -10.50 -2.81
N VAL A 113 10.71 -10.10 -1.87
CA VAL A 113 9.25 -10.17 -2.01
C VAL A 113 8.82 -9.13 -3.06
N SER A 114 8.00 -9.52 -4.04
CA SER A 114 7.45 -8.60 -5.04
C SER A 114 6.64 -7.47 -4.42
N VAL A 115 6.55 -6.30 -5.05
CA VAL A 115 5.71 -5.19 -4.55
C VAL A 115 4.25 -5.63 -4.39
N GLN A 116 3.76 -6.48 -5.31
CA GLN A 116 2.41 -7.03 -5.25
C GLN A 116 2.20 -7.89 -3.98
N GLU A 117 3.12 -8.82 -3.71
CA GLU A 117 3.04 -9.70 -2.55
C GLU A 117 3.28 -8.93 -1.24
N LEU A 118 4.19 -7.96 -1.25
CA LEU A 118 4.43 -7.05 -0.14
C LEU A 118 3.15 -6.29 0.22
N GLY A 119 2.45 -5.73 -0.76
CA GLY A 119 1.17 -5.06 -0.54
C GLY A 119 0.12 -5.96 0.12
N VAL A 120 0.03 -7.24 -0.26
CA VAL A 120 -0.87 -8.21 0.39
C VAL A 120 -0.44 -8.51 1.83
N LYS A 121 0.85 -8.72 2.08
CA LYS A 121 1.39 -8.98 3.43
C LYS A 121 1.14 -7.79 4.36
N LEU A 122 1.46 -6.58 3.92
CA LEU A 122 1.24 -5.36 4.69
C LEU A 122 -0.23 -5.18 5.05
N TRP A 123 -1.15 -5.39 4.10
CA TRP A 123 -2.58 -5.30 4.40
C TRP A 123 -3.06 -6.38 5.38
N ARG A 124 -2.65 -7.64 5.16
CA ARG A 124 -3.01 -8.75 6.02
C ARG A 124 -2.55 -8.50 7.45
N ASP A 125 -1.28 -8.18 7.62
CA ASP A 125 -0.65 -8.08 8.94
C ASP A 125 -0.99 -6.75 9.63
N GLY A 126 -1.04 -5.66 8.87
CA GLY A 126 -1.30 -4.31 9.37
C GLY A 126 -2.78 -3.98 9.55
N VAL A 127 -3.70 -4.52 8.73
CA VAL A 127 -5.12 -4.19 8.80
C VAL A 127 -5.96 -5.36 9.28
N VAL A 128 -5.87 -6.53 8.64
CA VAL A 128 -6.81 -7.63 8.95
C VAL A 128 -6.47 -8.30 10.28
N CYS A 129 -5.18 -8.59 10.50
CA CYS A 129 -4.67 -9.23 11.70
C CYS A 129 -4.36 -8.23 12.81
N SER A 130 -4.67 -6.94 12.62
CA SER A 130 -4.67 -6.01 13.75
C SER A 130 -5.79 -6.44 14.69
N GLY A 131 -5.47 -6.61 15.98
CA GLY A 131 -6.35 -7.29 16.94
C GLY A 131 -7.75 -6.67 17.12
N ASP A 132 -7.96 -5.46 16.61
CA ASP A 132 -9.20 -4.68 16.62
C ASP A 132 -10.09 -4.88 15.38
N VAL A 133 -9.54 -5.18 14.21
CA VAL A 133 -10.31 -5.23 12.94
C VAL A 133 -10.97 -6.59 12.73
N LEU A 134 -10.26 -7.69 13.00
CA LEU A 134 -10.78 -9.04 12.77
C LEU A 134 -12.08 -9.33 13.55
N PRO A 135 -12.18 -9.00 14.86
CA PRO A 135 -13.42 -9.25 15.61
C PRO A 135 -14.60 -8.46 15.03
N ARG A 136 -14.38 -7.19 14.68
CA ARG A 136 -15.40 -6.30 14.09
C ARG A 136 -15.87 -6.80 12.73
N LEU A 137 -14.95 -7.28 11.89
CA LEU A 137 -15.26 -7.91 10.61
C LEU A 137 -16.13 -9.16 10.79
N VAL A 138 -15.77 -10.03 11.73
CA VAL A 138 -16.51 -11.26 12.02
C VAL A 138 -17.92 -10.93 12.51
N GLU A 139 -18.09 -9.96 13.40
CA GLU A 139 -19.40 -9.53 13.88
C GLU A 139 -20.26 -8.91 12.77
N ALA A 140 -19.69 -8.04 11.94
CA ALA A 140 -20.41 -7.40 10.85
C ALA A 140 -20.89 -8.44 9.81
N VAL A 141 -20.05 -9.40 9.42
CA VAL A 141 -20.45 -10.48 8.50
C VAL A 141 -21.51 -11.40 9.12
N ARG A 142 -21.46 -11.66 10.44
CA ARG A 142 -22.50 -12.44 11.13
C ARG A 142 -23.85 -11.73 11.13
N ARG A 143 -23.86 -10.40 11.26
CA ARG A 143 -25.09 -9.59 11.19
C ARG A 143 -25.70 -9.61 9.80
N ASP A 144 -24.88 -9.42 8.77
CA ASP A 144 -25.30 -9.43 7.36
C ASP A 144 -25.91 -10.78 6.93
N ARG A 145 -25.37 -11.89 7.45
CA ARG A 145 -25.88 -13.24 7.17
C ARG A 145 -27.12 -13.64 7.97
N ARG A 146 -27.62 -12.81 8.90
CA ARG A 146 -28.80 -13.14 9.70
C ARG A 146 -30.06 -12.93 8.84
N PRO A 147 -30.96 -13.93 8.72
CA PRO A 147 -32.18 -13.77 7.93
C PRO A 147 -33.03 -12.63 8.50
N PRO A 148 -33.73 -11.85 7.65
CA PRO A 148 -34.67 -10.85 8.13
C PRO A 148 -35.74 -11.54 8.98
N SER A 149 -36.01 -11.00 10.17
CA SER A 149 -37.09 -11.51 11.03
C SER A 149 -38.39 -11.60 10.23
N PRO A 150 -39.16 -12.70 10.35
CA PRO A 150 -40.47 -12.76 9.72
C PRO A 150 -41.32 -11.60 10.26
N ALA A 151 -41.81 -10.75 9.36
CA ALA A 151 -42.78 -9.72 9.68
C ALA A 151 -44.03 -10.40 10.26
N ASN A 152 -44.45 -9.94 11.44
CA ASN A 152 -45.65 -10.40 12.13
C ASN A 152 -46.88 -9.68 11.57
#